data_AF-A0A970EEZ7-F1
#
_entry.id   AF-A0A970EEZ7-F1
#
_cell.length_a   1.000
_cell.length_b   1.000
_cell.length_c   1.000
_cell.angle_alpha   90.00
_cell.angle_beta   90.00
_cell.angle_gamma   90.00
#
_symmetry.space_group_name_H-M   'P 1'
#
loop_
_entity.id
_entity.type
_entity.pdbx_description
1 polymer ?
#
loop_
_entity_poly.entity_id
_entity_poly.type
_entity_poly.pdbx_seq_one_letter_code
_entity_poly.pdbx_strand_id
1 'polypeptide(L)'
;MKKLISAVIAVIMLLAFAPAVIADTDILYSAYAKQGIEMLNSGAYIEGNVVVESGYLDASEWHNWLRNGIVYLNNGASFKNIPGNTGSPLYDIYRKAVYGDFVISHEIKYLNVPENLENKGSLKLDWRNSSTAPYIIDTDSHFDTLDLDNWYLQVNVPTDEIRFIEADTLKSAPGGTLSISGGGKVVIIVKKLNVTGAKLNLNGNSDDLLIYFKEDEDAINFNNFAVKGHIYSPPGRKLIYDGNANAGTYKGVNINIFGNLYVNGEVEIKSSVTMVGNIYAPNTKVELFGDSCIFGLVYAKNIKMYGSGKILGPGNDNFEIDLIKALLANEEPEDPQEPQQPGEPQEPQPFDPNFPSGKEIKINYPYGYLYGYSHGA
;
A
#
# COMPACT_ATOMS: atom_id res chain seq x y z
N MET A 1 50.13 -11.42 -31.52
CA MET A 1 49.12 -11.59 -30.44
C MET A 1 48.12 -10.45 -30.53
N LYS A 2 46.84 -10.82 -30.72
CA LYS A 2 45.57 -10.11 -30.41
C LYS A 2 45.42 -8.58 -30.68
N LYS A 3 44.67 -8.29 -31.76
CA LYS A 3 43.55 -7.33 -32.02
C LYS A 3 43.67 -5.90 -31.43
N LEU A 4 43.83 -4.82 -32.22
CA LEU A 4 42.91 -4.12 -33.16
C LEU A 4 41.82 -3.24 -32.48
N ILE A 5 41.98 -1.90 -32.64
CA ILE A 5 41.00 -0.86 -33.09
C ILE A 5 39.75 -0.63 -32.20
N SER A 6 39.21 0.56 -31.85
CA SER A 6 39.26 2.01 -32.20
C SER A 6 38.63 2.74 -30.98
N ALA A 7 39.11 3.86 -30.44
CA ALA A 7 38.95 5.25 -30.91
C ALA A 7 37.50 5.69 -31.19
N VAL A 8 37.07 6.79 -30.53
CA VAL A 8 36.18 7.89 -31.01
C VAL A 8 34.74 8.01 -30.42
N ILE A 9 34.55 9.11 -29.65
CA ILE A 9 33.35 10.00 -29.49
C ILE A 9 32.24 9.53 -28.51
N ALA A 10 31.70 10.32 -27.56
CA ALA A 10 31.61 11.77 -27.41
C ALA A 10 31.60 12.21 -25.92
N VAL A 11 32.44 13.21 -25.62
CA VAL A 11 32.23 14.21 -24.57
C VAL A 11 31.34 15.28 -25.18
N ILE A 12 30.07 15.41 -24.78
CA ILE A 12 29.25 16.62 -25.03
C ILE A 12 28.30 16.87 -23.85
N MET A 13 28.59 17.99 -23.17
CA MET A 13 27.74 18.91 -22.40
C MET A 13 27.16 18.47 -21.04
N LEU A 14 27.98 18.73 -20.01
CA LEU A 14 27.57 19.62 -18.93
C LEU A 14 27.02 20.93 -19.53
N LEU A 15 25.70 21.12 -19.49
CA LEU A 15 25.08 22.43 -19.50
C LEU A 15 24.24 22.53 -18.23
N ALA A 16 24.76 23.33 -17.31
CA ALA A 16 24.06 23.77 -16.12
C ALA A 16 22.77 24.49 -16.54
N PHE A 17 21.65 23.82 -16.35
CA PHE A 17 20.45 24.48 -15.90
C PHE A 17 20.23 24.00 -14.49
N ALA A 18 20.63 24.80 -13.52
CA ALA A 18 19.99 24.75 -12.21
C ALA A 18 18.62 25.42 -12.43
N PRO A 19 17.50 24.68 -12.52
CA PRO A 19 16.23 25.31 -12.25
C PRO A 19 16.30 25.80 -10.80
N ALA A 20 15.96 27.07 -10.60
CA ALA A 20 15.74 27.61 -9.28
C ALA A 20 14.79 26.67 -8.53
N VAL A 21 15.32 25.99 -7.51
CA VAL A 21 14.56 25.16 -6.59
C VAL A 21 13.81 26.14 -5.70
N ILE A 22 12.49 26.17 -5.85
CA ILE A 22 11.59 26.88 -4.94
C ILE A 22 10.44 25.93 -4.59
N ALA A 23 10.37 25.63 -3.30
CA ALA A 23 9.27 25.06 -2.52
C ALA A 23 8.42 23.96 -3.18
N ASP A 24 8.94 22.74 -3.04
CA ASP A 24 8.23 21.57 -2.52
C ASP A 24 6.78 21.82 -2.04
N THR A 25 5.81 21.28 -2.76
CA THR A 25 4.50 20.98 -2.17
C THR A 25 4.28 19.49 -2.37
N ASP A 26 4.85 18.68 -1.47
CA ASP A 26 4.47 17.29 -1.25
C ASP A 26 2.95 17.22 -1.04
N ILE A 27 2.20 16.98 -2.13
CA ILE A 27 0.78 16.67 -2.01
C ILE A 27 0.72 15.32 -1.32
N LEU A 28 0.28 15.30 -0.06
CA LEU A 28 -0.01 14.06 0.64
C LEU A 28 -1.43 13.63 0.26
N TYR A 29 -1.57 12.44 -0.33
CA TYR A 29 -2.85 11.96 -0.86
C TYR A 29 -3.22 10.60 -0.27
N SER A 30 -4.53 10.35 -0.25
CA SER A 30 -5.11 9.09 0.21
C SER A 30 -5.48 8.20 -0.97
N ALA A 31 -5.78 8.80 -2.13
CA ALA A 31 -6.04 8.08 -3.36
C ALA A 31 -5.35 8.74 -4.55
N TYR A 32 -4.65 7.92 -5.33
CA TYR A 32 -4.11 8.30 -6.63
C TYR A 32 -4.61 7.31 -7.69
N ALA A 33 -5.33 7.80 -8.68
CA ALA A 33 -5.83 6.99 -9.78
C ALA A 33 -5.27 7.46 -11.12
N LYS A 34 -4.64 6.57 -11.87
CA LYS A 34 -4.12 6.92 -13.20
C LYS A 34 -5.22 7.18 -14.22
N GLN A 35 -6.35 6.49 -14.12
CA GLN A 35 -7.44 6.52 -15.12
C GLN A 35 -8.84 6.78 -14.54
N GLY A 36 -9.03 6.68 -13.23
CA GLY A 36 -10.29 7.09 -12.63
C GLY A 36 -10.62 6.45 -11.29
N ILE A 37 -11.61 7.07 -10.66
CA ILE A 37 -12.20 6.61 -9.41
C ILE A 37 -13.71 6.52 -9.61
N GLU A 38 -14.29 5.36 -9.29
CA GLU A 38 -15.73 5.11 -9.39
C GLU A 38 -16.29 4.73 -8.01
N MET A 39 -17.25 5.49 -7.51
CA MET A 39 -17.98 5.25 -6.26
C MET A 39 -19.45 5.01 -6.58
N LEU A 40 -19.80 3.74 -6.76
CA LEU A 40 -21.10 3.34 -7.32
C LEU A 40 -22.16 3.22 -6.22
N ASN A 41 -23.06 4.21 -6.13
CA ASN A 41 -24.22 4.27 -5.22
C ASN A 41 -23.89 3.81 -3.79
N SER A 42 -22.81 4.37 -3.25
CA SER A 42 -22.17 3.90 -2.03
C SER A 42 -22.06 5.01 -0.99
N GLY A 43 -22.24 4.67 0.28
CA GLY A 43 -21.77 5.48 1.41
C GLY A 43 -20.25 5.44 1.58
N ALA A 44 -19.53 5.14 0.49
CA ALA A 44 -18.08 5.09 0.44
C ALA A 44 -17.52 6.50 0.57
N TYR A 45 -16.34 6.61 1.17
CA TYR A 45 -15.66 7.90 1.24
C TYR A 45 -14.14 7.74 1.30
N ILE A 46 -13.46 8.80 0.89
CA ILE A 46 -12.04 9.01 1.02
C ILE A 46 -11.84 10.18 1.99
N GLU A 47 -10.97 9.99 2.96
CA GLU A 47 -10.49 11.06 3.83
C GLU A 47 -9.05 11.42 3.42
N GLY A 48 -8.81 12.70 3.13
CA GLY A 48 -7.56 13.23 2.58
C GLY A 48 -7.61 13.50 1.07
N ASN A 49 -6.48 13.94 0.51
CA ASN A 49 -6.44 14.40 -0.88
C ASN A 49 -6.62 13.27 -1.90
N VAL A 50 -7.19 13.61 -3.06
CA VAL A 50 -7.44 12.68 -4.17
C VAL A 50 -6.79 13.23 -5.43
N VAL A 51 -6.03 12.39 -6.13
CA VAL A 51 -5.41 12.73 -7.42
C VAL A 51 -5.96 11.82 -8.51
N VAL A 52 -6.38 12.41 -9.64
CA VAL A 52 -6.78 11.66 -10.84
C VAL A 52 -5.97 12.15 -12.04
N GLU A 53 -5.11 11.27 -12.56
CA GLU A 53 -4.14 11.59 -13.61
C GLU A 53 -4.79 11.67 -15.01
N SER A 54 -5.82 10.86 -15.25
CA SER A 54 -6.61 10.88 -16.49
C SER A 54 -7.98 10.25 -16.28
N GLY A 55 -8.87 10.38 -17.25
CA GLY A 55 -10.18 9.74 -17.25
C GLY A 55 -11.18 10.45 -16.36
N TYR A 56 -11.79 9.76 -15.38
CA TYR A 56 -12.90 10.36 -14.65
C TYR A 56 -12.99 10.00 -13.16
N LEU A 57 -13.51 10.96 -12.41
CA LEU A 57 -14.01 10.79 -11.05
C LEU A 57 -15.55 10.73 -11.11
N ASP A 58 -16.10 9.57 -10.78
CA ASP A 58 -17.55 9.31 -10.73
C ASP A 58 -17.95 9.00 -9.29
N ALA A 59 -18.56 9.97 -8.61
CA ALA A 59 -19.07 9.81 -7.27
C ALA A 59 -20.49 10.38 -7.18
N SER A 60 -21.32 9.78 -6.32
CA SER A 60 -22.73 10.13 -6.19
C SER A 60 -22.94 11.52 -5.59
N GLU A 61 -23.87 12.30 -6.15
CA GLU A 61 -24.16 13.70 -5.79
C GLU A 61 -24.52 13.95 -4.31
N TRP A 62 -25.08 12.95 -3.63
CA TRP A 62 -25.71 13.08 -2.31
C TRP A 62 -24.94 12.41 -1.17
N HIS A 63 -23.74 11.89 -1.44
CA HIS A 63 -22.89 11.30 -0.41
C HIS A 63 -21.64 12.15 -0.21
N ASN A 64 -21.29 12.37 1.06
CA ASN A 64 -20.07 13.07 1.45
C ASN A 64 -18.87 12.13 1.27
N TRP A 65 -18.51 11.90 0.01
CA TRP A 65 -17.50 10.93 -0.39
C TRP A 65 -16.07 11.45 -0.24
N LEU A 66 -15.87 12.75 -0.04
CA LEU A 66 -14.56 13.33 0.26
C LEU A 66 -14.61 14.04 1.61
N ARG A 67 -13.67 13.72 2.50
CA ARG A 67 -13.55 14.35 3.81
C ARG A 67 -12.14 14.92 3.95
N ASN A 68 -12.02 16.12 4.53
CA ASN A 68 -10.74 16.72 4.90
C ASN A 68 -9.68 16.67 3.77
N GLY A 69 -10.08 16.98 2.53
CA GLY A 69 -9.21 16.79 1.37
C GLY A 69 -9.57 17.66 0.17
N ILE A 70 -8.63 17.74 -0.76
CA ILE A 70 -8.72 18.46 -2.03
C ILE A 70 -8.66 17.45 -3.18
N VAL A 71 -9.43 17.71 -4.24
CA VAL A 71 -9.35 16.96 -5.50
C VAL A 71 -8.37 17.65 -6.43
N TYR A 72 -7.38 16.90 -6.89
CA TYR A 72 -6.41 17.29 -7.92
C TYR A 72 -6.73 16.53 -9.19
N LEU A 73 -7.11 17.25 -10.25
CA LEU A 73 -7.40 16.69 -11.56
C LEU A 73 -6.33 17.11 -12.55
N ASN A 74 -5.77 16.13 -13.28
CA ASN A 74 -4.93 16.46 -14.41
C ASN A 74 -5.75 17.02 -15.58
N ASN A 75 -5.07 17.70 -16.51
CA ASN A 75 -5.69 18.25 -17.73
C ASN A 75 -6.46 17.22 -18.59
N GLY A 76 -6.23 15.91 -18.40
CA GLY A 76 -6.95 14.81 -19.04
C GLY A 76 -8.01 14.13 -18.18
N ALA A 77 -8.28 14.62 -16.97
CA ALA A 77 -9.24 14.08 -16.03
C ALA A 77 -10.47 14.99 -15.88
N SER A 78 -11.63 14.42 -15.57
CA SER A 78 -12.88 15.17 -15.38
C SER A 78 -13.80 14.54 -14.35
N PHE A 79 -14.81 15.28 -13.92
CA PHE A 79 -15.94 14.70 -13.18
C PHE A 79 -16.96 14.15 -14.17
N LYS A 80 -17.47 12.93 -13.93
CA LYS A 80 -18.51 12.35 -14.78
C LYS A 80 -19.91 12.90 -14.50
N ASN A 81 -20.22 13.10 -13.22
CA ASN A 81 -21.51 13.62 -12.75
C ASN A 81 -21.28 14.94 -12.02
N ILE A 82 -21.24 16.06 -12.75
CA ILE A 82 -21.10 17.39 -12.16
C ILE A 82 -22.42 17.76 -11.45
N PRO A 83 -22.41 18.08 -10.14
CA PRO A 83 -23.62 18.48 -9.43
C PRO A 83 -24.25 19.72 -10.08
N GLY A 84 -25.52 19.63 -10.46
CA GLY A 84 -26.24 20.74 -11.08
C GLY A 84 -26.73 21.79 -10.07
N ASN A 85 -26.77 21.43 -8.79
CA ASN A 85 -27.33 22.25 -7.70
C ASN A 85 -26.22 22.82 -6.80
N THR A 86 -26.22 24.14 -6.61
CA THR A 86 -25.29 24.84 -5.68
C THR A 86 -25.46 24.43 -4.21
N GLY A 87 -26.60 23.80 -3.87
CA GLY A 87 -26.84 23.20 -2.55
C GLY A 87 -26.31 21.76 -2.39
N SER A 88 -25.74 21.16 -3.43
CA SER A 88 -25.08 19.85 -3.28
C SER A 88 -23.80 20.00 -2.45
N PRO A 89 -23.55 19.09 -1.47
CA PRO A 89 -22.28 19.04 -0.75
C PRO A 89 -21.06 18.91 -1.68
N LEU A 90 -21.25 18.41 -2.91
CA LEU A 90 -20.20 18.21 -3.89
C LEU A 90 -19.95 19.42 -4.80
N TYR A 91 -20.89 20.36 -4.86
CA TYR A 91 -20.74 21.55 -5.71
C TYR A 91 -19.48 22.34 -5.36
N ASP A 92 -19.21 22.47 -4.05
CA ASP A 92 -18.00 23.12 -3.55
C ASP A 92 -16.73 22.34 -3.86
N ILE A 93 -16.76 21.00 -3.79
CA ILE A 93 -15.61 20.15 -4.17
C ILE A 93 -15.31 20.33 -5.65
N TYR A 94 -16.32 20.30 -6.50
CA TYR A 94 -16.17 20.55 -7.94
C TYR A 94 -15.56 21.92 -8.22
N ARG A 95 -16.07 22.98 -7.57
CA ARG A 95 -15.59 24.36 -7.77
C ARG A 95 -14.17 24.58 -7.27
N LYS A 96 -13.78 23.90 -6.19
CA LYS A 96 -12.47 24.05 -5.53
C LYS A 96 -11.42 23.02 -5.99
N ALA A 97 -11.76 22.14 -6.94
CA ALA A 97 -10.81 21.20 -7.51
C ALA A 97 -9.61 21.96 -8.12
N VAL A 98 -8.41 21.43 -7.90
CA VAL A 98 -7.18 21.98 -8.44
C VAL A 98 -6.85 21.27 -9.74
N TYR A 99 -6.67 22.03 -10.81
CA TYR A 99 -6.33 21.50 -12.12
C TYR A 99 -4.84 21.73 -12.40
N GLY A 100 -4.13 20.71 -12.88
CA GLY A 100 -2.69 20.79 -13.12
C GLY A 100 -2.13 19.62 -13.91
N ASP A 101 -0.80 19.47 -13.92
CA ASP A 101 -0.11 18.30 -14.46
C ASP A 101 0.64 17.60 -13.31
N PHE A 102 -0.08 16.78 -12.57
CA PHE A 102 0.41 15.96 -11.47
C PHE A 102 0.82 14.60 -12.02
N VAL A 103 2.13 14.33 -12.12
CA VAL A 103 2.62 12.97 -12.42
C VAL A 103 3.38 12.46 -11.22
N ILE A 104 2.76 11.49 -10.54
CA ILE A 104 3.37 10.78 -9.43
C ILE A 104 3.61 9.36 -9.91
N SER A 105 4.86 8.91 -9.91
CA SER A 105 5.20 7.56 -10.34
C SER A 105 5.59 6.68 -9.17
N HIS A 106 4.95 5.52 -9.11
CA HIS A 106 5.23 4.44 -8.18
C HIS A 106 5.69 3.21 -8.97
N GLU A 107 6.99 2.92 -8.96
CA GLU A 107 7.57 1.74 -9.58
C GLU A 107 7.60 0.57 -8.59
N ILE A 108 6.96 -0.53 -8.99
CA ILE A 108 7.09 -1.80 -8.26
C ILE A 108 8.38 -2.48 -8.73
N LYS A 109 9.40 -2.50 -7.86
CA LYS A 109 10.66 -3.22 -8.11
C LYS A 109 10.50 -4.72 -7.86
N TYR A 110 11.16 -5.53 -8.68
CA TYR A 110 11.22 -6.98 -8.53
C TYR A 110 12.29 -7.37 -7.52
N LEU A 111 12.01 -8.38 -6.70
CA LEU A 111 12.99 -8.97 -5.81
C LEU A 111 13.80 -10.02 -6.58
N ASN A 112 15.12 -9.96 -6.47
CA ASN A 112 15.99 -11.06 -6.88
C ASN A 112 15.90 -12.17 -5.83
N VAL A 113 15.13 -13.20 -6.15
CA VAL A 113 14.96 -14.38 -5.30
C VAL A 113 16.11 -15.37 -5.56
N PRO A 114 16.74 -15.97 -4.52
CA PRO A 114 17.75 -16.99 -4.72
C PRO A 114 17.21 -18.19 -5.51
N GLU A 115 17.99 -18.69 -6.46
CA GLU A 115 17.69 -19.92 -7.18
C GLU A 115 18.22 -21.13 -6.39
N ASN A 116 17.48 -22.25 -6.41
CA ASN A 116 17.89 -23.56 -5.87
C ASN A 116 18.05 -23.60 -4.34
N LEU A 117 17.03 -23.16 -3.59
CA LEU A 117 16.96 -23.44 -2.16
C LEU A 117 16.89 -24.96 -1.91
N GLU A 118 17.46 -25.43 -0.79
CA GLU A 118 17.44 -26.84 -0.41
C GLU A 118 15.99 -27.30 -0.17
N ASN A 119 15.50 -28.25 -0.99
CA ASN A 119 14.16 -28.81 -0.83
C ASN A 119 14.13 -29.80 0.35
N LYS A 120 13.36 -29.43 1.39
CA LYS A 120 13.14 -30.20 2.61
C LYS A 120 11.88 -31.08 2.55
N GLY A 121 11.25 -31.20 1.39
CA GLY A 121 10.03 -31.96 1.14
C GLY A 121 8.78 -31.25 1.64
N SER A 122 7.79 -32.01 2.11
CA SER A 122 6.56 -31.46 2.69
C SER A 122 6.64 -31.41 4.22
N LEU A 123 6.28 -30.27 4.80
CA LEU A 123 6.17 -30.05 6.24
C LEU A 123 4.72 -29.83 6.62
N LYS A 124 4.23 -30.56 7.62
CA LYS A 124 2.92 -30.34 8.25
C LYS A 124 3.06 -30.15 9.76
N LEU A 125 2.59 -29.02 10.27
CA LEU A 125 2.64 -28.67 11.68
C LEU A 125 1.28 -28.93 12.36
N ASP A 126 1.09 -30.12 12.93
CA ASP A 126 -0.17 -30.52 13.59
C ASP A 126 -0.01 -30.56 15.12
N TRP A 127 -0.88 -29.83 15.83
CA TRP A 127 -0.91 -29.80 17.30
C TRP A 127 -0.98 -31.19 17.95
N ARG A 128 -1.67 -32.15 17.31
CA ARG A 128 -1.89 -33.51 17.84
C ARG A 128 -0.61 -34.34 17.93
N ASN A 129 0.39 -33.97 17.13
CA ASN A 129 1.64 -34.72 16.99
C ASN A 129 2.86 -33.91 17.46
N SER A 130 2.64 -32.70 17.99
CA SER A 130 3.71 -31.78 18.35
C SER A 130 4.11 -31.86 19.82
N SER A 131 5.42 -31.85 20.09
CA SER A 131 5.96 -31.42 21.38
C SER A 131 5.54 -29.98 21.66
N THR A 132 5.48 -29.54 22.91
CA THR A 132 5.16 -28.14 23.29
C THR A 132 6.09 -27.08 22.68
N ALA A 133 7.20 -27.49 22.05
CA ALA A 133 8.13 -26.62 21.37
C ALA A 133 7.72 -26.33 19.91
N PRO A 134 7.98 -25.12 19.41
CA PRO A 134 7.70 -24.75 18.03
C PRO A 134 8.62 -25.48 17.05
N TYR A 135 8.18 -25.67 15.80
CA TYR A 135 9.11 -26.02 14.73
C TYR A 135 9.92 -24.76 14.38
N ILE A 136 11.24 -24.91 14.25
CA ILE A 136 12.15 -23.79 13.99
C ILE A 136 12.75 -23.95 12.60
N ILE A 137 12.67 -22.89 11.80
CA ILE A 137 13.46 -22.72 10.58
C ILE A 137 14.55 -21.69 10.88
N ASP A 138 15.80 -22.11 10.79
CA ASP A 138 17.00 -21.28 11.02
C ASP A 138 17.92 -21.22 9.78
N THR A 139 17.61 -21.97 8.73
CA THR A 139 18.29 -21.93 7.42
C THR A 139 17.32 -21.64 6.29
N ASP A 140 17.83 -21.11 5.17
CA ASP A 140 17.04 -21.02 3.94
C ASP A 140 16.53 -22.40 3.56
N SER A 141 15.29 -22.47 3.06
CA SER A 141 14.58 -23.73 2.89
C SER A 141 13.56 -23.65 1.75
N HIS A 142 13.39 -24.74 0.99
CA HIS A 142 12.28 -24.96 0.07
C HIS A 142 11.38 -26.10 0.56
N PHE A 143 10.07 -25.97 0.40
CA PHE A 143 9.08 -27.00 0.70
C PHE A 143 8.12 -27.20 -0.46
N ASP A 144 7.85 -28.47 -0.81
CA ASP A 144 6.76 -28.81 -1.75
C ASP A 144 5.39 -28.40 -1.18
N THR A 145 5.24 -28.50 0.14
CA THR A 145 4.10 -27.98 0.88
C THR A 145 4.55 -27.58 2.27
N LEU A 146 4.32 -26.32 2.62
CA LEU A 146 4.43 -25.81 3.99
C LEU A 146 3.03 -25.67 4.55
N ASP A 147 2.61 -26.62 5.37
CA ASP A 147 1.29 -26.65 6.00
C ASP A 147 1.40 -26.27 7.47
N LEU A 148 0.98 -25.05 7.80
CA LEU A 148 0.94 -24.55 9.17
C LEU A 148 -0.17 -25.22 10.00
N ASP A 149 -1.11 -25.93 9.35
CA ASP A 149 -2.34 -26.49 9.91
C ASP A 149 -2.92 -25.54 10.98
N ASN A 150 -2.98 -25.95 12.24
CA ASN A 150 -3.43 -25.12 13.37
C ASN A 150 -2.33 -24.93 14.43
N TRP A 151 -1.06 -24.92 14.00
CA TRP A 151 0.10 -24.86 14.90
C TRP A 151 1.07 -23.72 14.57
N TYR A 152 2.16 -23.63 15.33
CA TYR A 152 3.07 -22.49 15.30
C TYR A 152 4.44 -22.83 14.70
N LEU A 153 4.85 -22.01 13.73
CA LEU A 153 6.16 -21.97 13.11
C LEU A 153 6.97 -20.78 13.63
N GLN A 154 8.20 -21.01 14.05
CA GLN A 154 9.16 -19.95 14.33
C GLN A 154 10.23 -19.90 13.24
N VAL A 155 10.48 -18.71 12.71
CA VAL A 155 11.62 -18.45 11.84
C VAL A 155 12.64 -17.63 12.63
N ASN A 156 13.82 -18.20 12.83
CA ASN A 156 14.90 -17.52 13.53
C ASN A 156 15.87 -16.92 12.51
N VAL A 157 16.05 -15.61 12.57
CA VAL A 157 16.90 -14.86 11.66
C VAL A 157 17.73 -13.88 12.48
N PRO A 158 19.06 -14.03 12.51
CA PRO A 158 19.94 -13.07 13.16
C PRO A 158 19.74 -11.63 12.64
N THR A 159 20.08 -10.65 13.46
CA THR A 159 20.01 -9.24 13.08
C THR A 159 20.83 -9.00 11.82
N ASP A 160 20.32 -8.13 10.93
CA ASP A 160 20.91 -7.80 9.63
C ASP A 160 20.97 -8.94 8.60
N GLU A 161 20.39 -10.11 8.90
CA GLU A 161 20.25 -11.21 7.94
C GLU A 161 18.86 -11.26 7.29
N ILE A 162 18.79 -11.95 6.15
CA ILE A 162 17.56 -12.28 5.45
C ILE A 162 17.48 -13.80 5.32
N ARG A 163 16.32 -14.34 5.67
CA ARG A 163 15.98 -15.77 5.53
C ARG A 163 15.01 -15.95 4.38
N PHE A 164 15.33 -16.86 3.46
CA PHE A 164 14.47 -17.20 2.33
C PHE A 164 13.77 -18.53 2.58
N ILE A 165 12.44 -18.52 2.50
CA ILE A 165 11.61 -19.72 2.62
C ILE A 165 10.76 -19.82 1.36
N GLU A 166 11.00 -20.82 0.53
CA GLU A 166 10.15 -21.12 -0.62
C GLU A 166 9.12 -22.20 -0.27
N ALA A 167 7.88 -21.99 -0.68
CA ALA A 167 6.81 -22.99 -0.61
C ALA A 167 6.07 -23.06 -1.95
N ASP A 168 6.07 -24.25 -2.57
CA ASP A 168 5.24 -24.51 -3.75
C ASP A 168 3.76 -24.36 -3.41
N THR A 169 3.37 -24.84 -2.23
CA THR A 169 2.05 -24.54 -1.64
C THR A 169 2.19 -24.16 -0.16
N LEU A 170 1.75 -22.95 0.20
CA LEU A 170 1.53 -22.55 1.59
C LEU A 170 0.09 -22.87 1.99
N LYS A 171 -0.07 -23.72 3.01
CA LYS A 171 -1.36 -24.14 3.55
C LYS A 171 -1.50 -23.75 5.02
N SER A 172 -2.74 -23.52 5.44
CA SER A 172 -3.06 -23.29 6.83
C SER A 172 -4.54 -23.55 7.10
N ALA A 173 -4.82 -24.20 8.22
CA ALA A 173 -6.14 -24.27 8.83
C ALA A 173 -6.30 -23.15 9.88
N PRO A 174 -7.50 -22.94 10.43
CA PRO A 174 -7.67 -21.92 11.46
C PRO A 174 -6.73 -22.14 12.65
N GLY A 175 -5.88 -21.16 12.93
CA GLY A 175 -4.91 -21.20 14.04
C GLY A 175 -3.45 -21.38 13.62
N GLY A 176 -3.17 -21.71 12.36
CA GLY A 176 -1.80 -21.78 11.85
C GLY A 176 -1.09 -20.42 11.99
N THR A 177 0.06 -20.41 12.63
CA THR A 177 0.78 -19.17 12.98
C THR A 177 2.24 -19.24 12.57
N LEU A 178 2.78 -18.09 12.18
CA LEU A 178 4.20 -17.91 11.91
C LEU A 178 4.68 -16.70 12.69
N SER A 179 5.86 -16.78 13.30
CA SER A 179 6.52 -15.60 13.86
C SER A 179 7.99 -15.57 13.51
N ILE A 180 8.53 -14.35 13.51
CA ILE A 180 9.92 -14.06 13.21
C ILE A 180 10.62 -13.66 14.51
N SER A 181 11.85 -14.12 14.67
CA SER A 181 12.68 -13.86 15.84
C SER A 181 14.13 -13.62 15.44
N GLY A 182 14.93 -13.03 16.33
CA GLY A 182 16.36 -12.76 16.10
C GLY A 182 16.69 -11.40 15.48
N GLY A 183 15.69 -10.63 15.04
CA GLY A 183 15.83 -9.26 14.56
C GLY A 183 16.20 -9.13 13.07
N GLY A 184 16.35 -10.24 12.35
CA GLY A 184 16.48 -10.25 10.90
C GLY A 184 15.13 -10.28 10.16
N LYS A 185 15.19 -10.42 8.84
CA LYS A 185 14.02 -10.36 7.95
C LYS A 185 13.74 -11.70 7.28
N VAL A 186 12.49 -11.94 6.89
CA VAL A 186 12.05 -13.16 6.20
C VAL A 186 11.39 -12.80 4.88
N VAL A 187 11.77 -13.50 3.82
CA VAL A 187 11.04 -13.54 2.55
C VAL A 187 10.43 -14.92 2.40
N ILE A 188 9.10 -14.99 2.36
CA ILE A 188 8.36 -16.20 2.04
C ILE A 188 7.95 -16.14 0.57
N ILE A 189 8.54 -17.01 -0.24
CA ILE A 189 8.23 -17.13 -1.66
C ILE A 189 7.15 -18.19 -1.84
N VAL A 190 6.00 -17.81 -2.38
CA VAL A 190 4.82 -18.68 -2.45
C VAL A 190 4.36 -18.84 -3.89
N LYS A 191 4.25 -20.07 -4.38
CA LYS A 191 3.58 -20.32 -5.67
C LYS A 191 2.07 -20.42 -5.48
N LYS A 192 1.58 -21.33 -4.65
CA LYS A 192 0.14 -21.51 -4.40
C LYS A 192 -0.22 -21.21 -2.95
N LEU A 193 -1.34 -20.52 -2.73
CA LEU A 193 -1.87 -20.25 -1.40
C LEU A 193 -3.18 -21.02 -1.19
N ASN A 194 -3.27 -21.78 -0.11
CA ASN A 194 -4.52 -22.41 0.35
C ASN A 194 -4.63 -22.26 1.86
N VAL A 195 -5.00 -21.06 2.29
CA VAL A 195 -5.06 -20.70 3.71
C VAL A 195 -6.49 -20.40 4.13
N THR A 196 -6.81 -20.77 5.36
CA THR A 196 -7.99 -20.30 6.08
C THR A 196 -7.57 -20.00 7.51
N GLY A 197 -7.58 -18.73 7.93
CA GLY A 197 -7.28 -18.40 9.33
C GLY A 197 -5.80 -18.33 9.72
N ALA A 198 -4.88 -18.20 8.75
CA ALA A 198 -3.45 -18.10 9.04
C ALA A 198 -3.09 -16.74 9.65
N LYS A 199 -2.15 -16.74 10.59
CA LYS A 199 -1.67 -15.54 11.31
C LYS A 199 -0.16 -15.42 11.19
N LEU A 200 0.31 -14.54 10.32
CA LEU A 200 1.73 -14.41 10.04
C LEU A 200 2.29 -13.13 10.65
N ASN A 201 3.28 -13.29 11.53
CA ASN A 201 4.10 -12.24 12.11
C ASN A 201 3.34 -11.14 12.89
N LEU A 202 2.14 -11.43 13.40
CA LEU A 202 1.29 -10.42 14.04
C LEU A 202 1.94 -9.69 15.24
N ASN A 203 2.85 -10.36 15.94
CA ASN A 203 3.59 -9.82 17.08
C ASN A 203 4.91 -9.11 16.70
N GLY A 204 5.33 -9.16 15.43
CA GLY A 204 6.56 -8.52 14.94
C GLY A 204 6.35 -7.09 14.40
N ASN A 205 7.27 -6.64 13.54
CA ASN A 205 7.17 -5.45 12.70
C ASN A 205 6.75 -5.85 11.26
N SER A 206 6.03 -4.98 10.53
CA SER A 206 5.70 -5.22 9.11
C SER A 206 6.95 -5.37 8.23
N ASP A 207 8.03 -4.69 8.58
CA ASP A 207 9.28 -4.69 7.81
C ASP A 207 10.08 -6.00 7.94
N ASP A 208 9.68 -6.87 8.86
CA ASP A 208 10.33 -8.15 9.13
C ASP A 208 9.89 -9.23 8.13
N LEU A 209 8.73 -9.07 7.49
CA LEU A 209 8.13 -10.09 6.62
C LEU A 209 7.77 -9.53 5.24
N LEU A 210 8.24 -10.21 4.20
CA LEU A 210 7.74 -10.07 2.83
C LEU A 210 7.18 -11.41 2.34
N ILE A 211 5.94 -11.42 1.87
CA ILE A 211 5.37 -12.55 1.12
C ILE A 211 5.48 -12.21 -0.36
N TYR A 212 6.27 -12.99 -1.09
CA TYR A 212 6.51 -12.83 -2.51
C TYR A 212 5.80 -13.95 -3.28
N PHE A 213 4.78 -13.61 -4.08
CA PHE A 213 4.15 -14.60 -4.94
C PHE A 213 4.98 -14.81 -6.22
N LYS A 214 5.17 -16.07 -6.63
CA LYS A 214 5.69 -16.38 -7.97
C LYS A 214 4.61 -16.13 -9.03
N GLU A 215 4.97 -16.08 -10.30
CA GLU A 215 3.99 -16.00 -11.39
C GLU A 215 3.15 -17.29 -11.47
N ASP A 216 1.84 -17.13 -11.69
CA ASP A 216 0.83 -18.16 -12.00
C ASP A 216 -0.43 -17.39 -12.43
N GLU A 217 -1.40 -18.07 -13.01
CA GLU A 217 -2.65 -17.46 -13.50
C GLU A 217 -3.77 -17.54 -12.44
N ASP A 218 -3.64 -18.42 -11.44
CA ASP A 218 -4.63 -18.60 -10.40
C ASP A 218 -4.75 -17.38 -9.48
N ALA A 219 -5.99 -17.00 -9.17
CA ALA A 219 -6.28 -16.00 -8.15
C ALA A 219 -5.83 -16.47 -6.76
N ILE A 220 -5.25 -15.55 -5.98
CA ILE A 220 -4.86 -15.80 -4.59
C ILE A 220 -6.00 -15.35 -3.69
N ASN A 221 -6.56 -16.29 -2.93
CA ASN A 221 -7.64 -16.05 -2.00
C ASN A 221 -7.09 -16.04 -0.56
N PHE A 222 -7.09 -14.85 0.05
CA PHE A 222 -6.75 -14.66 1.45
C PHE A 222 -8.01 -14.79 2.29
N ASN A 223 -8.44 -16.03 2.53
CA ASN A 223 -9.58 -16.31 3.39
C ASN A 223 -9.17 -16.28 4.86
N ASN A 224 -9.74 -15.34 5.63
CA ASN A 224 -9.47 -15.21 7.05
C ASN A 224 -7.98 -15.06 7.38
N PHE A 225 -7.23 -14.45 6.47
CA PHE A 225 -5.80 -14.29 6.61
C PHE A 225 -5.48 -13.03 7.40
N ALA A 226 -4.51 -13.14 8.31
CA ALA A 226 -3.96 -12.02 9.03
C ALA A 226 -2.44 -11.99 8.90
N VAL A 227 -1.90 -10.83 8.54
CA VAL A 227 -0.47 -10.65 8.36
C VAL A 227 -0.02 -9.30 8.88
N LYS A 228 1.15 -9.29 9.50
CA LYS A 228 1.95 -8.08 9.63
C LYS A 228 3.24 -8.26 8.84
N GLY A 229 3.25 -7.69 7.64
CA GLY A 229 4.19 -7.97 6.59
C GLY A 229 3.76 -7.29 5.29
N HIS A 230 4.72 -7.10 4.39
CA HIS A 230 4.47 -6.66 3.03
C HIS A 230 4.12 -7.84 2.13
N ILE A 231 3.35 -7.56 1.08
CA ILE A 231 2.96 -8.57 0.09
C ILE A 231 3.28 -8.05 -1.30
N TYR A 232 3.97 -8.87 -2.06
CA TYR A 232 4.26 -8.65 -3.46
C TYR A 232 3.53 -9.68 -4.32
N SER A 233 2.78 -9.22 -5.32
CA SER A 233 2.18 -10.07 -6.33
C SER A 233 2.60 -9.64 -7.74
N PRO A 234 3.14 -10.55 -8.56
CA PRO A 234 3.57 -10.27 -9.91
C PRO A 234 2.36 -10.05 -10.84
N PRO A 235 2.59 -9.67 -12.11
CA PRO A 235 1.53 -9.55 -13.09
C PRO A 235 0.72 -10.85 -13.25
N GLY A 236 -0.52 -10.72 -13.72
CA GLY A 236 -1.38 -11.86 -14.08
C GLY A 236 -2.19 -12.47 -12.94
N ARG A 237 -1.89 -12.15 -11.68
CA ARG A 237 -2.64 -12.67 -10.52
C ARG A 237 -3.63 -11.67 -9.93
N LYS A 238 -4.85 -12.12 -9.68
CA LYS A 238 -5.82 -11.40 -8.87
C LYS A 238 -5.62 -11.74 -7.39
N LEU A 239 -5.49 -10.73 -6.53
CA LEU A 239 -5.52 -10.89 -5.07
C LEU A 239 -6.94 -10.63 -4.58
N ILE A 240 -7.50 -11.57 -3.81
CA ILE A 240 -8.82 -11.46 -3.22
C ILE A 240 -8.67 -11.60 -1.70
N TYR A 241 -8.95 -10.53 -0.98
CA TYR A 241 -9.01 -10.57 0.49
C TYR A 241 -10.44 -10.73 0.95
N ASP A 242 -10.72 -11.83 1.65
CA ASP A 242 -12.01 -12.14 2.23
C ASP A 242 -11.83 -12.44 3.72
N GLY A 243 -12.17 -11.48 4.57
CA GLY A 243 -11.90 -11.54 5.99
C GLY A 243 -13.18 -11.56 6.82
N ASN A 244 -13.39 -12.60 7.62
CA ASN A 244 -14.28 -12.58 8.78
C ASN A 244 -13.95 -13.73 9.77
N ALA A 245 -13.05 -13.43 10.73
CA ALA A 245 -12.99 -13.97 12.11
C ALA A 245 -11.55 -14.01 12.71
N ASN A 246 -10.49 -14.04 11.88
CA ASN A 246 -9.13 -14.37 12.33
C ASN A 246 -8.07 -13.28 12.09
N ALA A 247 -8.48 -12.02 12.22
CA ALA A 247 -7.59 -10.87 12.14
C ALA A 247 -6.61 -10.80 13.32
N GLY A 248 -5.52 -10.06 13.16
CA GLY A 248 -4.82 -9.51 14.32
C GLY A 248 -5.73 -8.48 14.97
N THR A 249 -5.68 -8.37 16.29
CA THR A 249 -6.40 -7.30 16.97
C THR A 249 -5.44 -6.16 17.24
N TYR A 250 -5.80 -4.96 16.77
CA TYR A 250 -5.17 -3.73 17.20
C TYR A 250 -6.22 -2.89 17.90
N LYS A 251 -6.06 -2.74 19.23
CA LYS A 251 -6.99 -2.01 20.11
C LYS A 251 -8.47 -2.41 19.99
N GLY A 252 -8.74 -3.72 19.97
CA GLY A 252 -10.10 -4.25 19.84
C GLY A 252 -10.67 -4.21 18.42
N VAL A 253 -9.94 -3.66 17.44
CA VAL A 253 -10.32 -3.69 16.02
C VAL A 253 -9.60 -4.84 15.33
N ASN A 254 -10.35 -5.58 14.51
CA ASN A 254 -9.83 -6.65 13.68
C ASN A 254 -9.12 -6.05 12.45
N ILE A 255 -7.79 -6.21 12.40
CA ILE A 255 -6.96 -5.80 11.27
C ILE A 255 -6.40 -7.05 10.58
N ASN A 256 -6.69 -7.18 9.29
CA ASN A 256 -6.24 -8.29 8.46
C ASN A 256 -4.80 -8.08 7.97
N ILE A 257 -4.40 -6.84 7.69
CA ILE A 257 -3.12 -6.55 7.06
C ILE A 257 -2.48 -5.35 7.76
N PHE A 258 -1.23 -5.52 8.21
CA PHE A 258 -0.32 -4.43 8.56
C PHE A 258 0.87 -4.48 7.61
N GLY A 259 1.00 -3.50 6.73
CA GLY A 259 2.06 -3.46 5.73
C GLY A 259 1.51 -3.11 4.35
N ASN A 260 2.41 -3.09 3.36
CA ASN A 260 2.09 -2.61 2.02
C ASN A 260 1.79 -3.76 1.04
N LEU A 261 0.88 -3.52 0.10
CA LEU A 261 0.62 -4.39 -1.05
C LEU A 261 1.27 -3.79 -2.30
N TYR A 262 2.14 -4.56 -2.95
CA TYR A 262 2.75 -4.24 -4.24
C TYR A 262 2.21 -5.21 -5.28
N VAL A 263 1.28 -4.76 -6.12
CA VAL A 263 0.45 -5.66 -6.93
C VAL A 263 0.50 -5.25 -8.40
N ASN A 264 0.95 -6.16 -9.26
CA ASN A 264 0.94 -5.99 -10.70
C ASN A 264 -0.28 -6.67 -11.40
N GLY A 265 -1.21 -7.22 -10.62
CA GLY A 265 -2.51 -7.73 -11.05
C GLY A 265 -3.66 -7.16 -10.20
N GLU A 266 -4.91 -7.55 -10.47
CA GLU A 266 -6.09 -6.94 -9.83
C GLU A 266 -6.11 -7.17 -8.30
N VAL A 267 -6.60 -6.18 -7.55
CA VAL A 267 -6.84 -6.30 -6.10
C VAL A 267 -8.32 -6.17 -5.82
N GLU A 268 -8.87 -7.11 -5.07
CA GLU A 268 -10.23 -7.07 -4.55
C GLU A 268 -10.20 -7.23 -3.03
N ILE A 269 -10.69 -6.20 -2.33
CA ILE A 269 -10.85 -6.17 -0.88
C ILE A 269 -12.34 -6.29 -0.56
N LYS A 270 -12.75 -7.45 -0.04
CA LYS A 270 -14.14 -7.74 0.32
C LYS A 270 -14.56 -6.98 1.58
N SER A 271 -15.87 -7.04 1.88
CA SER A 271 -16.46 -6.46 3.11
C SER A 271 -15.68 -6.88 4.36
N SER A 272 -15.64 -6.00 5.35
CA SER A 272 -15.09 -6.22 6.69
C SER A 272 -13.58 -6.45 6.76
N VAL A 273 -12.88 -6.35 5.64
CA VAL A 273 -11.41 -6.34 5.61
C VAL A 273 -10.91 -4.96 6.03
N THR A 274 -10.05 -4.94 7.04
CA THR A 274 -9.34 -3.73 7.46
C THR A 274 -7.83 -3.88 7.25
N MET A 275 -7.22 -2.87 6.66
CA MET A 275 -5.78 -2.81 6.37
C MET A 275 -5.18 -1.52 6.93
N VAL A 276 -3.98 -1.62 7.47
CA VAL A 276 -3.10 -0.49 7.80
C VAL A 276 -1.86 -0.59 6.93
N GLY A 277 -1.70 0.36 6.02
CA GLY A 277 -0.63 0.41 5.03
C GLY A 277 -1.12 0.81 3.64
N ASN A 278 -0.23 0.77 2.67
CA ASN A 278 -0.45 1.31 1.32
C ASN A 278 -0.69 0.21 0.28
N ILE A 279 -1.53 0.48 -0.71
CA ILE A 279 -1.74 -0.38 -1.88
C ILE A 279 -1.15 0.30 -3.11
N TYR A 280 -0.17 -0.34 -3.74
CA TYR A 280 0.41 0.08 -5.01
C TYR A 280 0.01 -0.92 -6.10
N ALA A 281 -0.88 -0.48 -6.98
CA ALA A 281 -1.46 -1.24 -8.08
C ALA A 281 -1.42 -0.43 -9.40
N PRO A 282 -0.24 0.08 -9.80
CA PRO A 282 -0.09 1.17 -10.78
C PRO A 282 -0.67 0.85 -12.16
N ASN A 283 -0.75 -0.42 -12.54
CA ASN A 283 -1.14 -0.84 -13.89
C ASN A 283 -2.48 -1.56 -13.94
N THR A 284 -3.19 -1.61 -12.82
CA THR A 284 -4.37 -2.46 -12.63
C THR A 284 -5.40 -1.80 -11.70
N LYS A 285 -6.53 -2.45 -11.49
CA LYS A 285 -7.61 -1.93 -10.65
C LYS A 285 -7.53 -2.42 -9.20
N VAL A 286 -7.99 -1.58 -8.30
CA VAL A 286 -8.29 -1.91 -6.90
C VAL A 286 -9.80 -1.76 -6.71
N GLU A 287 -10.45 -2.81 -6.22
CA GLU A 287 -11.88 -2.84 -5.93
C GLU A 287 -12.09 -3.01 -4.42
N LEU A 288 -12.77 -2.05 -3.80
CA LEU A 288 -13.12 -2.05 -2.38
C LEU A 288 -14.63 -2.30 -2.25
N PHE A 289 -15.03 -3.31 -1.48
CA PHE A 289 -16.43 -3.69 -1.29
C PHE A 289 -16.90 -3.51 0.14
N GLY A 290 -18.22 -3.35 0.30
CA GLY A 290 -18.90 -3.39 1.60
C GLY A 290 -18.35 -2.34 2.55
N ASP A 291 -18.03 -2.72 3.78
CA ASP A 291 -17.45 -1.87 4.83
C ASP A 291 -15.92 -2.01 4.95
N SER A 292 -15.23 -2.43 3.88
CA SER A 292 -13.75 -2.48 3.86
C SER A 292 -13.12 -1.13 4.20
N CYS A 293 -11.99 -1.15 4.87
CA CYS A 293 -11.33 0.06 5.36
C CYS A 293 -9.81 -0.02 5.17
N ILE A 294 -9.26 0.92 4.41
CA ILE A 294 -7.82 1.07 4.20
C ILE A 294 -7.35 2.30 4.97
N PHE A 295 -6.49 2.11 5.96
CA PHE A 295 -5.76 3.19 6.63
C PHE A 295 -4.41 3.36 5.94
N GLY A 296 -4.34 4.31 5.00
CA GLY A 296 -3.17 4.56 4.17
C GLY A 296 -3.53 5.04 2.77
N LEU A 297 -2.59 4.87 1.85
CA LEU A 297 -2.70 5.26 0.45
C LEU A 297 -3.23 4.11 -0.43
N VAL A 298 -4.10 4.43 -1.38
CA VAL A 298 -4.37 3.59 -2.56
C VAL A 298 -3.87 4.27 -3.83
N TYR A 299 -2.81 3.73 -4.42
CA TYR A 299 -2.30 4.10 -5.73
C TYR A 299 -2.68 3.03 -6.75
N ALA A 300 -3.50 3.36 -7.75
CA ALA A 300 -3.96 2.36 -8.73
C ALA A 300 -4.15 2.94 -10.14
N LYS A 301 -4.30 2.07 -11.15
CA LYS A 301 -4.79 2.51 -12.46
C LYS A 301 -6.25 2.96 -12.35
N ASN A 302 -7.10 2.14 -11.72
CA ASN A 302 -8.49 2.46 -11.44
C ASN A 302 -8.82 2.09 -9.99
N ILE A 303 -9.59 2.93 -9.31
CA ILE A 303 -10.11 2.63 -7.97
C ILE A 303 -11.63 2.51 -8.09
N LYS A 304 -12.20 1.40 -7.64
CA LYS A 304 -13.65 1.21 -7.59
C LYS A 304 -14.08 0.93 -6.16
N MET A 305 -15.10 1.65 -5.71
CA MET A 305 -15.63 1.54 -4.35
C MET A 305 -17.13 1.22 -4.39
N TYR A 306 -17.48 0.09 -3.79
CA TYR A 306 -18.84 -0.43 -3.71
C TYR A 306 -19.29 -0.46 -2.24
N GLY A 307 -20.53 -0.07 -1.95
CA GLY A 307 -21.10 -0.15 -0.59
C GLY A 307 -20.71 1.01 0.32
N SER A 308 -19.85 0.81 1.31
CA SER A 308 -19.45 1.81 2.31
C SER A 308 -17.94 1.80 2.56
N GLY A 309 -17.17 1.37 1.56
CA GLY A 309 -15.73 1.21 1.66
C GLY A 309 -15.04 2.54 1.95
N LYS A 310 -13.89 2.49 2.63
CA LYS A 310 -13.21 3.68 3.14
C LYS A 310 -11.74 3.65 2.80
N ILE A 311 -11.21 4.80 2.40
CA ILE A 311 -9.78 5.05 2.32
C ILE A 311 -9.49 6.23 3.25
N LEU A 312 -8.71 6.00 4.29
CA LEU A 312 -8.43 6.95 5.35
C LEU A 312 -6.94 7.25 5.33
N GLY A 313 -6.58 8.44 4.85
CA GLY A 313 -5.21 8.94 4.81
C GLY A 313 -5.14 10.40 5.27
N PRO A 314 -3.96 11.01 5.24
CA PRO A 314 -3.12 10.96 4.04
C PRO A 314 -1.90 10.02 4.21
N GLY A 315 -1.70 9.09 3.28
CA GLY A 315 -0.69 8.04 3.40
C GLY A 315 0.72 8.56 3.14
N ASN A 316 1.47 8.88 4.19
CA ASN A 316 2.92 8.88 4.15
C ASN A 316 3.42 7.43 4.26
N ASP A 317 4.50 7.09 3.53
CA ASP A 317 5.23 5.82 3.71
C ASP A 317 5.75 5.67 5.16
N ASN A 318 5.78 6.78 5.92
CA ASN A 318 6.05 6.81 7.34
C ASN A 318 4.75 6.78 8.12
N PHE A 319 4.61 5.84 9.04
CA PHE A 319 3.51 5.64 10.01
C PHE A 319 3.15 6.86 10.90
N GLU A 320 3.57 8.08 10.60
CA GLU A 320 3.22 9.29 11.34
C GLU A 320 2.06 10.03 10.68
N ILE A 321 0.84 9.51 10.84
CA ILE A 321 -0.39 10.30 10.67
C ILE A 321 -0.93 10.57 12.07
N ASP A 322 -1.27 11.82 12.40
CA ASP A 322 -1.86 12.18 13.71
C ASP A 322 -3.19 11.46 13.97
N LEU A 323 -3.91 11.05 12.93
CA LEU A 323 -5.07 10.16 13.02
C LEU A 323 -4.66 8.75 13.47
N ILE A 324 -3.55 8.21 12.96
CA ILE A 324 -2.97 6.96 13.46
C ILE A 324 -2.43 7.21 14.87
N LYS A 325 -1.66 8.27 15.17
CA LYS A 325 -1.22 8.58 16.55
C LYS A 325 -2.41 8.72 17.52
N ALA A 326 -3.52 9.34 17.16
CA ALA A 326 -4.74 9.41 17.97
C ALA A 326 -5.39 8.02 18.13
N LEU A 327 -5.46 7.24 17.04
CA LEU A 327 -5.88 5.83 17.08
C LEU A 327 -4.93 4.97 17.92
N LEU A 328 -3.62 5.25 17.97
CA LEU A 328 -2.59 4.57 18.75
C LEU A 328 -2.47 5.13 20.20
N ALA A 329 -2.96 6.33 20.50
CA ALA A 329 -2.79 7.02 21.79
C ALA A 329 -3.96 6.89 22.77
N ASN A 330 -5.15 6.43 22.37
CA ASN A 330 -6.33 6.34 23.26
C ASN A 330 -6.79 7.71 23.82
N GLU A 331 -6.52 8.80 23.11
CA GLU A 331 -7.06 10.12 23.47
C GLU A 331 -8.28 10.42 22.58
N GLU A 332 -9.41 10.78 23.22
CA GLU A 332 -10.49 11.46 22.51
C GLU A 332 -9.90 12.72 21.84
N PRO A 333 -10.34 13.08 20.62
CA PRO A 333 -9.86 14.31 20.00
C PRO A 333 -10.12 15.46 20.97
N GLU A 334 -9.07 16.18 21.38
CA GLU A 334 -9.26 17.43 22.11
C GLU A 334 -10.18 18.31 21.26
N ASP A 335 -11.22 18.85 21.89
CA ASP A 335 -12.07 19.87 21.27
C ASP A 335 -11.14 20.91 20.63
N PRO A 336 -11.40 21.33 19.37
CA PRO A 336 -10.59 22.35 18.73
C PRO A 336 -10.51 23.53 19.69
N GLN A 337 -9.30 23.86 20.16
CA GLN A 337 -9.11 25.04 21.00
C GLN A 337 -9.78 26.21 20.26
N GLU A 338 -10.63 26.95 20.99
CA GLU A 338 -11.26 28.15 20.45
C GLU A 338 -10.19 28.95 19.70
N PRO A 339 -10.43 29.32 18.43
CA PRO A 339 -9.43 30.03 17.66
C PRO A 339 -8.97 31.24 18.46
N GLN A 340 -7.66 31.30 18.72
CA GLN A 340 -7.07 32.49 19.31
C GLN A 340 -7.53 33.69 18.49
N GLN A 341 -7.99 34.72 19.20
CA GLN A 341 -8.44 35.98 18.60
C GLN A 341 -7.48 36.37 17.47
N PRO A 342 -7.97 36.61 16.24
CA PRO A 342 -7.11 37.00 15.15
C PRO A 342 -6.28 38.21 15.57
N GLY A 343 -4.95 38.07 15.51
CA GLY A 343 -4.07 39.23 15.49
C GLY A 343 -4.50 40.15 14.34
N GLU A 344 -4.28 41.45 14.52
CA GLU A 344 -4.74 42.48 13.59
C GLU A 344 -4.50 42.07 12.12
N PRO A 345 -5.50 42.24 11.24
CA PRO A 345 -5.40 41.82 9.85
C PRO A 345 -4.22 42.52 9.18
N GLN A 346 -3.24 41.74 8.72
CA GLN A 346 -2.23 42.25 7.81
C GLN A 346 -2.92 42.63 6.50
N GLU A 347 -2.59 43.82 5.99
CA GLU A 347 -3.11 44.30 4.72
C GLU A 347 -2.87 43.27 3.61
N PRO A 348 -3.89 42.97 2.77
CA PRO A 348 -3.74 42.02 1.68
C PRO A 348 -2.65 42.51 0.72
N GLN A 349 -1.62 41.68 0.56
CA GLN A 349 -0.62 41.87 -0.50
C GLN A 349 -1.34 41.78 -1.86
N PRO A 350 -1.06 42.71 -2.79
CA PRO A 350 -1.70 42.70 -4.11
C PRO A 350 -1.36 41.42 -4.88
N PHE A 351 -2.37 40.88 -5.55
CA PHE A 351 -2.30 39.73 -6.45
C PHE A 351 -1.21 39.94 -7.52
N ASP A 352 -0.21 39.06 -7.56
CA ASP A 352 0.77 38.99 -8.66
C ASP A 352 0.14 38.24 -9.84
N PRO A 353 -0.11 38.90 -11.00
CA PRO A 353 -0.82 38.31 -12.12
C PRO A 353 0.04 37.42 -13.03
N ASN A 354 1.28 37.07 -12.66
CA ASN A 354 2.16 36.22 -13.46
C ASN A 354 2.24 34.77 -12.95
N PHE A 355 1.14 34.01 -13.10
CA PHE A 355 1.17 32.55 -13.00
C PHE A 355 1.52 31.92 -14.36
N PRO A 356 2.66 31.22 -14.53
CA PRO A 356 2.94 30.50 -15.75
C PRO A 356 2.13 29.19 -15.78
N SER A 357 1.30 29.04 -16.82
CA SER A 357 0.63 27.78 -17.16
C SER A 357 1.59 26.79 -17.81
N GLY A 358 1.42 25.52 -17.47
CA GLY A 358 2.00 24.37 -18.16
C GLY A 358 3.49 24.15 -17.89
N LYS A 359 3.80 23.07 -17.16
CA LYS A 359 4.98 22.22 -17.37
C LYS A 359 4.93 21.00 -16.46
N GLU A 360 5.17 19.86 -17.10
CA GLU A 360 5.21 18.50 -16.58
C GLU A 360 6.12 18.37 -15.35
N ILE A 361 5.56 17.89 -14.23
CA ILE A 361 6.31 17.59 -13.01
C ILE A 361 6.58 16.08 -13.01
N LYS A 362 7.85 15.68 -13.04
CA LYS A 362 8.24 14.28 -12.76
C LYS A 362 8.60 14.15 -11.28
N ILE A 363 7.72 13.50 -10.52
CA ILE A 363 8.01 13.12 -9.13
C ILE A 363 8.60 11.71 -9.11
N ASN A 364 9.86 11.61 -8.69
CA ASN A 364 10.51 10.37 -8.30
C ASN A 364 10.42 10.27 -6.77
N TYR A 365 9.49 9.47 -6.25
CA TYR A 365 9.57 9.08 -4.85
C TYR A 365 10.71 8.06 -4.69
N PRO A 366 11.68 8.31 -3.79
CA PRO A 366 12.74 7.36 -3.52
C PRO A 366 12.16 6.14 -2.80
N TYR A 367 11.91 5.07 -3.57
CA TYR A 367 11.83 3.72 -3.01
C TYR A 367 13.15 3.35 -2.35
N GLY A 368 13.19 3.44 -1.03
CA GLY A 368 14.07 2.67 -0.15
C GLY A 368 13.30 2.53 1.16
N TYR A 369 12.76 1.37 1.52
CA TYR A 369 13.50 0.14 1.76
C TYR A 369 12.72 -1.11 1.31
N LEU A 370 12.83 -1.48 0.04
CA LEU A 370 12.93 -2.89 -0.34
C LEU A 370 14.41 -3.13 -0.65
N TYR A 371 15.18 -3.34 0.42
CA TYR A 371 16.62 -3.67 0.45
C TYR A 371 17.59 -2.61 -0.09
N GLY A 372 18.32 -1.98 0.83
CA GLY A 372 19.49 -1.13 0.57
C GLY A 372 20.38 -1.09 1.81
N TYR A 373 21.65 -1.44 1.62
CA TYR A 373 22.72 -1.56 2.61
C TYR A 373 22.75 -0.46 3.67
N SER A 374 23.01 -0.84 4.93
CA SER A 374 23.53 0.06 5.95
C SER A 374 24.92 0.55 5.56
N HIS A 375 25.06 1.86 5.43
CA HIS A 375 26.28 2.62 5.73
C HIS A 375 25.74 3.81 6.52
N GLY A 376 26.15 4.15 7.74
CA GLY A 376 27.42 3.94 8.42
C GLY A 376 27.80 5.31 8.98
N ALA A 377 27.95 5.39 10.31
CA ALA A 377 28.33 6.54 11.15
C ALA A 377 27.27 7.63 11.42
#